data_AF-G0X3D1-F1
#
_entry.id   AF-G0X3D1-F1
#
_cell.length_a   1.000
_cell.length_b   1.000
_cell.length_c   1.000
_cell.angle_alpha   90.00
_cell.angle_beta   90.00
_cell.angle_gamma   90.00
#
_symmetry.space_group_name_H-M   'P 1'
#
loop_
_entity.id
_entity.type
_entity.pdbx_description
1 polymer ?
#
loop_
_entity_poly.entity_id
_entity_poly.type
_entity_poly.pdbx_seq_one_letter_code
_entity_poly.pdbx_strand_id
1 'polypeptide(L)'
;PEIPEFMANYIEAAKEDFWTLLSAMDDSNLSSRVGDWLKGGNFTNQEIFAQAWLNGYTVAKEKRFYLKNKLTGLNLVEEKTFSLTGKHVGERFREFEMQYIPTDDQEARLYKNTFTQQEIDTMAAGSYEKIEVQE
;
A
#
# COMPACT_ATOMS: atom_id res chain seq x y z
N PRO A 1 -5.69 1.52 -19.24
CA PRO A 1 -4.45 0.76 -19.00
C PRO A 1 -4.62 -0.13 -17.76
N GLU A 2 -3.79 -1.15 -17.59
CA GLU A 2 -3.75 -1.91 -16.35
C GLU A 2 -2.77 -1.23 -15.37
N ILE A 3 -3.22 -0.97 -14.14
CA ILE A 3 -2.42 -0.30 -13.10
C ILE A 3 -2.47 -1.09 -11.78
N PRO A 4 -1.46 -0.97 -10.90
CA PRO A 4 -1.53 -1.55 -9.57
C PRO A 4 -2.67 -0.98 -8.72
N GLU A 5 -3.20 -1.78 -7.79
CA GLU A 5 -4.27 -1.38 -6.88
C GLU A 5 -3.95 -0.11 -6.08
N PHE A 6 -2.73 0.01 -5.54
CA PHE A 6 -2.34 1.21 -4.79
C PHE A 6 -2.35 2.48 -5.66
N MET A 7 -2.10 2.37 -6.96
CA MET A 7 -2.20 3.49 -7.90
C MET A 7 -3.65 3.83 -8.23
N ALA A 8 -4.53 2.83 -8.30
CA ALA A 8 -5.96 3.06 -8.44
C ALA A 8 -6.51 3.85 -7.24
N ASN A 9 -6.17 3.42 -6.01
CA ASN A 9 -6.55 4.13 -4.79
C ASN A 9 -6.03 5.57 -4.76
N TYR A 10 -4.79 5.78 -5.22
CA TYR A 10 -4.22 7.12 -5.34
C TYR A 10 -4.96 8.01 -6.36
N ILE A 11 -5.30 7.48 -7.54
CA ILE A 11 -6.04 8.23 -8.56
C ILE A 11 -7.43 8.63 -8.06
N GLU A 12 -8.16 7.71 -7.43
CA GLU A 12 -9.49 8.01 -6.89
C GLU A 12 -9.43 9.08 -5.79
N ALA A 13 -8.51 8.94 -4.83
CA ALA A 13 -8.32 9.95 -3.78
C ALA A 13 -7.96 11.33 -4.35
N ALA A 14 -7.03 11.39 -5.32
CA ALA A 14 -6.66 12.64 -5.98
C ALA A 14 -7.85 13.27 -6.74
N LYS A 15 -8.71 12.46 -7.37
CA LYS A 15 -9.92 12.95 -8.04
C LYS A 15 -10.98 13.45 -7.04
N GLU A 16 -11.15 12.77 -5.91
CA GLU A 16 -12.04 13.22 -4.82
C GLU A 16 -11.59 14.59 -4.26
N ASP A 17 -10.28 14.82 -4.17
CA ASP A 17 -9.69 16.08 -3.74
C ASP A 17 -9.64 17.15 -4.86
N PHE A 18 -10.25 16.89 -6.03
CA PHE A 18 -10.29 17.78 -7.20
C PHE A 18 -8.91 18.14 -7.76
N TRP A 19 -7.93 17.25 -7.64
CA TRP A 19 -6.61 17.48 -8.20
C TRP A 19 -6.66 17.45 -9.73
N THR A 20 -5.77 18.22 -10.35
CA THR A 20 -5.53 18.11 -11.80
C THR A 20 -4.55 16.97 -12.06
N LEU A 21 -4.49 16.48 -13.31
CA LEU A 21 -3.49 15.50 -13.73
C LEU A 21 -2.06 15.96 -13.40
N LEU A 22 -1.75 17.25 -13.63
CA LEU A 22 -0.45 17.81 -13.31
C LEU A 22 -0.19 17.76 -11.80
N SER A 23 -1.16 18.16 -10.99
CA SER A 23 -1.07 18.13 -9.53
C SER A 23 -0.83 16.71 -8.99
N ALA A 24 -1.50 15.71 -9.56
CA ALA A 24 -1.35 14.32 -9.15
C ALA A 24 -0.03 13.67 -9.61
N MET A 25 0.62 14.19 -10.64
CA MET A 25 1.92 13.66 -11.09
C MET A 25 3.11 14.35 -10.43
N ASP A 26 2.94 15.61 -10.03
CA ASP A 26 4.02 16.44 -9.51
C ASP A 26 3.75 17.00 -8.11
N ASP A 27 3.07 16.21 -7.27
CA ASP A 27 2.98 16.51 -5.85
C ASP A 27 4.35 16.32 -5.18
N SER A 28 4.73 17.30 -4.35
CA SER A 28 5.93 17.24 -3.51
C SER A 28 5.80 16.24 -2.35
N ASN A 29 4.57 15.86 -2.00
CA ASN A 29 4.28 14.97 -0.88
C ASN A 29 3.87 13.56 -1.32
N LEU A 30 4.26 13.15 -2.54
CA LEU A 30 4.05 11.76 -2.98
C LEU A 30 4.64 10.80 -1.96
N SER A 31 3.84 9.79 -1.59
CA SER A 31 4.37 8.67 -0.80
C SER A 31 5.51 8.02 -1.57
N SER A 32 6.47 7.43 -0.86
CA SER A 32 7.62 6.76 -1.49
C SER A 32 7.17 5.76 -2.54
N ARG A 33 6.11 4.99 -2.26
CA ARG A 33 5.56 3.99 -3.19
C ARG A 33 5.00 4.60 -4.48
N VAL A 34 4.24 5.69 -4.39
CA VAL A 34 3.68 6.38 -5.56
C VAL A 34 4.78 7.11 -6.34
N GLY A 35 5.69 7.78 -5.64
CA GLY A 35 6.86 8.44 -6.22
C GLY A 35 7.76 7.47 -6.96
N ASP A 36 8.07 6.31 -6.37
CA ASP A 36 8.89 5.27 -6.98
C ASP A 36 8.19 4.66 -8.20
N TRP A 37 6.87 4.46 -8.15
CA TRP A 37 6.14 3.97 -9.32
C TRP A 37 6.11 5.00 -10.46
N LEU A 38 5.87 6.27 -10.17
CA LEU A 38 5.82 7.34 -11.19
C LEU A 38 7.20 7.74 -11.73
N LYS A 39 8.22 7.78 -10.87
CA LYS A 39 9.52 8.42 -11.15
C LYS A 39 10.73 7.49 -10.96
N GLY A 40 10.56 6.31 -10.35
CA GLY A 40 11.64 5.40 -9.91
C GLY A 40 12.31 4.54 -10.97
N GLY A 41 12.19 4.89 -12.26
CA GLY A 41 13.07 4.35 -13.32
C GLY A 41 12.38 3.75 -14.53
N ASN A 42 11.07 3.52 -14.50
CA ASN A 42 10.30 3.22 -15.70
C ASN A 42 9.59 4.48 -16.20
N PHE A 43 10.19 5.15 -17.19
CA PHE A 43 9.67 6.41 -17.71
C PHE A 43 8.26 6.29 -18.29
N THR A 44 7.81 5.09 -18.69
CA THR A 44 6.46 4.89 -19.28
C THR A 44 5.32 4.97 -18.27
N ASN A 45 5.62 4.91 -16.96
CA ASN A 45 4.57 4.89 -15.94
C ASN A 45 3.82 6.22 -15.85
N GLN A 46 4.45 7.32 -16.27
CA GLN A 46 3.81 8.63 -16.37
C GLN A 46 2.75 8.65 -17.47
N GLU A 47 3.05 8.05 -18.63
CA GLU A 47 2.09 7.91 -19.73
C GLU A 47 0.96 6.93 -19.35
N ILE A 48 1.29 5.84 -18.67
CA ILE A 48 0.28 4.90 -18.14
C ILE A 48 -0.65 5.63 -17.16
N PHE A 49 -0.08 6.43 -16.25
CA PHE A 49 -0.85 7.23 -15.31
C PHE A 49 -1.77 8.22 -16.02
N ALA A 50 -1.24 8.99 -16.97
CA ALA A 50 -2.03 9.96 -17.74
C ALA A 50 -3.16 9.28 -18.53
N GLN A 51 -2.90 8.11 -19.13
CA GLN A 51 -3.93 7.32 -19.80
C GLN A 51 -4.99 6.82 -18.82
N ALA A 52 -4.59 6.32 -17.64
CA ALA A 52 -5.50 5.87 -16.59
C ALA A 52 -6.40 7.02 -16.11
N TRP A 53 -5.80 8.20 -15.90
CA TRP A 53 -6.49 9.40 -15.44
C TRP A 53 -7.59 9.85 -16.41
N LEU A 54 -7.26 9.91 -17.70
CA LEU A 54 -8.14 10.46 -18.76
C LEU A 54 -9.16 9.45 -19.27
N ASN A 55 -8.75 8.20 -19.47
CA ASN A 55 -9.54 7.20 -20.19
C ASN A 55 -10.09 6.09 -19.28
N GLY A 56 -9.79 6.13 -17.98
CA GLY A 56 -10.07 5.04 -17.04
C GLY A 56 -9.03 3.91 -17.12
N TYR A 57 -9.17 2.92 -16.23
CA TYR A 57 -8.19 1.86 -16.05
C TYR A 57 -8.82 0.56 -15.54
N THR A 58 -8.06 -0.53 -15.66
CA THR A 58 -8.31 -1.80 -14.96
C THR A 58 -7.26 -1.96 -13.87
N VAL A 59 -7.64 -2.63 -12.77
CA VAL A 59 -6.74 -2.88 -11.65
C VAL A 59 -6.07 -4.24 -11.81
N ALA A 60 -4.74 -4.26 -11.85
CA ALA A 60 -3.97 -5.48 -11.70
C ALA A 60 -4.14 -5.99 -10.27
N LYS A 61 -4.62 -7.22 -10.11
CA LYS A 61 -4.62 -7.91 -8.82
C LYS A 61 -3.18 -8.20 -8.42
N GLU A 62 -2.69 -7.47 -7.42
CA GLU A 62 -1.36 -7.73 -6.85
C GLU A 62 -1.40 -9.04 -6.06
N LYS A 63 -0.49 -9.97 -6.37
CA LYS A 63 -0.40 -11.23 -5.63
C LYS A 63 0.04 -10.95 -4.19
N ARG A 64 -0.80 -11.33 -3.24
CA ARG A 64 -0.52 -11.28 -1.81
C ARG A 64 -0.20 -12.67 -1.27
N PHE A 65 0.65 -12.72 -0.26
CA PHE A 65 1.06 -13.97 0.37
C PHE A 65 0.93 -13.91 1.90
N TYR A 66 0.44 -14.99 2.50
CA TYR A 66 0.74 -15.29 3.90
C TYR A 66 2.17 -15.82 3.99
N LEU A 67 2.91 -15.37 4.99
CA LEU A 67 4.23 -15.90 5.30
C LEU A 67 4.12 -16.80 6.53
N LYS A 68 4.27 -18.12 6.34
CA LYS A 68 4.17 -19.10 7.42
C LYS A 68 5.55 -19.53 7.91
N ASN A 69 5.82 -19.37 9.20
CA ASN A 69 7.08 -19.82 9.79
C ASN A 69 7.13 -21.36 9.81
N LYS A 70 8.19 -21.93 9.24
CA LYS A 70 8.32 -23.41 9.11
C LYS A 70 8.54 -24.13 10.44
N LEU A 71 9.06 -23.45 11.46
CA LEU A 71 9.35 -24.05 12.76
C LEU A 71 8.14 -24.01 13.70
N THR A 72 7.46 -22.87 13.75
CA THR A 72 6.33 -22.66 14.68
C THR A 72 4.97 -22.93 14.05
N GLY A 73 4.88 -22.93 12.71
CA GLY A 73 3.63 -23.03 11.97
C GLY A 73 2.79 -21.76 12.01
N LEU A 74 3.27 -20.69 12.66
CA LEU A 74 2.55 -19.42 12.81
C LEU A 74 2.78 -18.50 11.60
N ASN A 75 1.78 -17.69 11.28
CA ASN A 75 1.91 -16.66 10.25
C ASN A 75 2.68 -15.44 10.79
N LEU A 76 3.49 -14.84 9.95
CA LEU A 76 4.09 -13.55 10.21
C LEU A 76 2.99 -12.49 10.28
N VAL A 77 3.04 -11.68 11.32
CA VAL A 77 2.23 -10.48 11.47
C VAL A 77 3.18 -9.33 11.74
N GLU A 78 3.09 -8.28 10.93
CA GLU A 78 3.73 -7.01 11.23
C GLU A 78 2.75 -6.18 12.07
N GLU A 79 3.20 -5.72 13.24
CA GLU A 79 2.44 -4.85 14.13
C GLU A 79 3.13 -3.49 14.24
N LYS A 80 2.36 -2.42 14.15
CA LYS A 80 2.81 -1.05 14.45
C LYS A 80 1.89 -0.43 15.48
N THR A 81 2.49 0.15 16.52
CA THR A 81 1.78 0.82 17.61
C THR A 81 2.02 2.33 17.56
N PHE A 82 0.95 3.10 17.74
CA PHE A 82 1.01 4.56 17.76
C PHE A 82 0.35 5.10 19.02
N SER A 83 0.98 6.06 19.68
CA SER A 83 0.36 6.80 20.78
C SER A 83 -0.71 7.76 20.22
N LEU A 84 -1.90 7.71 20.81
CA LEU A 84 -3.07 8.50 20.45
C LEU A 84 -3.09 9.83 21.22
N THR A 85 -2.08 10.67 21.02
CA THR A 85 -2.07 12.05 21.51
C THR A 85 -2.33 13.03 20.37
N GLY A 86 -3.50 12.94 19.71
CA GLY A 86 -3.88 13.91 18.68
C GLY A 86 -5.13 13.54 17.85
N LYS A 87 -5.89 14.54 17.41
CA LYS A 87 -7.25 14.46 16.85
C LYS A 87 -7.40 13.87 15.43
N HIS A 88 -6.35 13.32 14.80
CA HIS A 88 -6.34 12.96 13.36
C HIS A 88 -5.97 11.49 13.08
N VAL A 89 -6.32 10.62 14.02
CA VAL A 89 -5.95 9.20 14.06
C VAL A 89 -6.49 8.46 12.84
N GLY A 90 -7.75 8.70 12.44
CA GLY A 90 -8.37 8.02 11.30
C GLY A 90 -7.79 8.35 9.91
N GLU A 91 -7.08 9.47 9.76
CA GLU A 91 -6.60 9.94 8.45
C GLU A 91 -5.23 9.37 8.07
N ARG A 92 -4.34 9.12 9.05
CA ARG A 92 -3.00 8.55 8.81
C ARG A 92 -3.00 7.04 8.54
N PHE A 93 -4.12 6.35 8.73
CA PHE A 93 -4.16 4.89 8.69
C PHE A 93 -4.32 4.29 7.30
N ARG A 94 -4.94 5.02 6.37
CA ARG A 94 -5.11 4.54 4.98
C ARG A 94 -3.77 4.41 4.25
N GLU A 95 -2.74 5.13 4.72
CA GLU A 95 -1.40 5.12 4.14
C GLU A 95 -0.69 3.76 4.24
N PHE A 96 -0.99 2.97 5.28
CA PHE A 96 -0.20 1.78 5.58
C PHE A 96 -0.78 0.45 5.08
N GLU A 97 -1.96 0.44 4.45
CA GLU A 97 -2.69 -0.80 4.12
C GLU A 97 -2.78 -1.79 5.30
N MET A 98 -3.02 -1.27 6.51
CA MET A 98 -3.08 -2.08 7.75
C MET A 98 -4.47 -2.05 8.38
N GLN A 99 -4.80 -3.13 9.09
CA GLN A 99 -6.06 -3.26 9.81
C GLN A 99 -5.95 -2.58 11.18
N TYR A 100 -6.99 -1.86 11.59
CA TYR A 100 -7.03 -1.07 12.83
C TYR A 100 -7.71 -1.81 13.97
N ILE A 101 -7.07 -1.83 15.14
CA ILE A 101 -7.69 -2.24 16.41
C ILE A 101 -7.58 -1.06 17.40
N PRO A 102 -8.71 -0.48 17.83
CA PRO A 102 -8.71 0.43 18.97
C PRO A 102 -8.35 -0.36 20.23
N THR A 103 -7.48 0.18 21.07
CA THR A 103 -7.17 -0.39 22.39
C THR A 103 -7.74 0.49 23.49
N ASP A 104 -7.89 -0.07 24.70
CA ASP A 104 -8.45 0.63 25.86
C ASP A 104 -7.52 1.75 26.38
N ASP A 105 -6.23 1.66 26.04
CA ASP A 105 -5.22 2.65 26.33
C ASP A 105 -5.18 3.71 25.21
N GLN A 106 -4.54 4.87 25.43
CA GLN A 106 -4.32 5.87 24.38
C GLN A 106 -3.31 5.39 23.33
N GLU A 107 -3.55 4.20 22.77
CA GLU A 107 -2.74 3.50 21.80
C GLU A 107 -3.63 2.91 20.71
N ALA A 108 -3.16 2.99 19.47
CA ALA A 108 -3.72 2.28 18.34
C ALA A 108 -2.73 1.24 17.85
N ARG A 109 -3.25 0.06 17.51
CA ARG A 109 -2.49 -1.01 16.90
C ARG A 109 -2.94 -1.20 15.47
N LEU A 110 -1.97 -1.24 14.57
CA LEU A 110 -2.14 -1.57 13.18
C LEU A 110 -1.44 -2.89 12.89
N TYR A 111 -2.10 -3.78 12.16
CA TYR A 111 -1.52 -5.06 11.80
C TYR A 111 -1.66 -5.38 10.32
N LYS A 112 -0.66 -6.11 9.83
CA LYS A 112 -0.57 -6.63 8.46
C LYS A 112 -0.16 -8.10 8.52
N ASN A 113 -0.91 -8.95 7.83
CA ASN A 113 -0.70 -10.40 7.80
C ASN A 113 -0.59 -10.97 6.38
N THR A 114 -0.68 -10.12 5.35
CA THR A 114 -0.45 -10.48 3.95
C THR A 114 0.57 -9.52 3.37
N PHE A 115 1.44 -10.02 2.50
CA PHE A 115 2.59 -9.27 1.99
C PHE A 115 2.67 -9.38 0.48
N THR A 116 3.10 -8.31 -0.19
CA THR A 116 3.37 -8.33 -1.64
C THR A 116 4.71 -9.00 -1.93
N GLN A 117 4.95 -9.43 -3.16
CA GLN A 117 6.25 -10.05 -3.50
C GLN A 117 7.41 -9.07 -3.28
N GLN A 118 7.23 -7.78 -3.59
CA GLN A 118 8.23 -6.74 -3.38
C GLN A 118 8.59 -6.60 -1.88
N GLU A 119 7.60 -6.59 -0.99
CA GLU A 119 7.83 -6.54 0.46
C GLU A 119 8.65 -7.75 0.90
N ILE A 120 8.26 -8.95 0.47
CA ILE A 120 8.98 -10.17 0.83
C ILE A 120 10.42 -10.16 0.32
N ASP A 121 10.68 -9.61 -0.87
CA ASP A 121 12.04 -9.53 -1.43
C ASP A 121 12.93 -8.58 -0.64
N THR A 122 12.35 -7.55 -0.02
CA THR A 122 13.07 -6.64 0.91
C THR A 122 13.24 -7.24 2.31
N MET A 123 12.43 -8.23 2.67
CA MET A 123 12.51 -8.92 3.94
C MET A 123 13.52 -10.06 3.84
N ALA A 124 14.38 -10.25 4.85
CA ALA A 124 15.22 -11.45 4.97
C ALA A 124 14.38 -12.69 5.39
N ALA A 125 13.24 -12.92 4.73
CA ALA A 125 12.20 -13.88 5.11
C ALA A 125 12.50 -15.33 4.65
N GLY A 126 13.77 -15.72 4.48
CA GLY A 126 14.15 -17.02 3.95
C GLY A 126 13.70 -18.25 4.76
N SER A 127 13.31 -18.04 6.03
CA SER A 127 12.76 -19.09 6.92
C SER A 127 11.24 -19.29 6.80
N TYR A 128 10.55 -18.46 6.01
CA TYR A 128 9.10 -18.50 5.84
C TYR A 128 8.70 -19.22 4.54
N GLU A 129 7.60 -19.95 4.61
CA GLU A 129 6.88 -20.48 3.46
C GLU A 129 5.89 -19.43 2.94
N LYS A 130 5.86 -19.22 1.62
CA LYS A 130 4.91 -18.33 0.95
C LYS A 130 3.64 -19.10 0.60
N ILE A 131 2.49 -18.60 1.04
CA ILE A 131 1.17 -19.16 0.71
C ILE A 131 0.37 -18.07 0.00
N GLU A 132 0.05 -18.27 -1.28
CA GLU A 132 -0.71 -17.30 -2.09
C GLU A 132 -2.13 -17.12 -1.51
N VAL A 133 -2.55 -15.87 -1.33
CA VAL A 133 -3.91 -15.52 -0.88
C VAL A 133 -4.87 -15.77 -2.04
N GLN A 134 -5.92 -16.56 -1.81
CA GLN A 134 -7.01 -16.73 -2.77
C GLN A 134 -8.13 -15.74 -2.42
N GLU A 135 -8.43 -14.85 -3.36
CA GLU A 135 -9.55 -13.89 -3.28
C GLU A 135 -10.87 -14.46 -3.80
#